data_AF-A0A2V8KQ57-F1
#
_entry.id   AF-A0A2V8KQ57-F1
#
_cell.length_a   1.000
_cell.length_b   1.000
_cell.length_c   1.000
_cell.angle_alpha   90.00
_cell.angle_beta   90.00
_cell.angle_gamma   90.00
#
_symmetry.space_group_name_H-M   'P 1'
#
loop_
_entity.id
_entity.type
_entity.pdbx_description
1 polymer ?
#
loop_
_entity_poly.entity_id
_entity_poly.type
_entity_poly.pdbx_seq_one_letter_code
_entity_poly.pdbx_strand_id
1 'polypeptide(L)'
;MTRIFAILLLLAQASATKVLPATDVKASDIQATVKEEIAKKLTDVPIRTVDAGGHNVSIAVVHRDKGTNLTGMAAHDKVSEVYYVVEGAGTSATQ
;
A
#
# COMPACT_ATOMS: atom_id res chain seq x y z
N MET A 1 -14.76 -32.37 -33.37
CA MET A 1 -13.55 -32.33 -32.51
C MET A 1 -12.75 -31.05 -32.72
N THR A 2 -12.26 -30.74 -33.91
CA THR A 2 -11.39 -29.58 -34.19
C THR A 2 -11.99 -28.21 -33.87
N ARG A 3 -13.31 -28.02 -34.08
CA ARG A 3 -14.00 -26.77 -33.74
C ARG A 3 -14.17 -26.53 -32.24
N ILE A 4 -14.33 -27.59 -31.46
CA ILE A 4 -14.46 -27.51 -29.99
C ILE A 4 -13.11 -27.11 -29.39
N PHE A 5 -12.02 -27.67 -29.91
CA PHE A 5 -10.67 -27.31 -29.49
C PHE A 5 -10.32 -25.86 -29.84
N ALA A 6 -10.73 -25.37 -31.01
CA ALA A 6 -10.56 -23.97 -31.40
C ALA A 6 -11.36 -23.00 -30.50
N ILE A 7 -12.58 -23.37 -30.12
CA ILE A 7 -13.41 -22.56 -29.20
C ILE A 7 -12.79 -22.53 -27.80
N LEU A 8 -12.34 -23.68 -27.27
CA LEU A 8 -11.66 -23.74 -25.98
C LEU A 8 -10.36 -22.92 -25.96
N LEU A 9 -9.59 -22.94 -27.05
CA LEU A 9 -8.38 -22.13 -27.19
C LEU A 9 -8.68 -20.62 -27.26
N LEU A 10 -9.77 -20.22 -27.90
CA LEU A 10 -10.25 -18.82 -27.91
C LEU A 10 -10.73 -18.35 -26.54
N LEU A 11 -11.45 -19.19 -25.78
CA LEU A 11 -11.90 -18.87 -24.42
C LEU A 11 -10.72 -18.78 -23.44
N ALA A 12 -9.70 -19.60 -23.59
CA ALA A 12 -8.49 -19.55 -22.76
C ALA A 12 -7.67 -18.26 -22.98
N GLN A 13 -7.67 -17.71 -24.21
CA GLN A 13 -7.00 -16.44 -24.50
C GLN A 13 -7.82 -15.20 -24.12
N ALA A 14 -9.12 -15.36 -23.87
CA ALA A 14 -9.96 -14.28 -23.35
C ALA A 14 -9.67 -13.95 -21.86
N SER A 15 -8.87 -14.77 -21.17
CA SER A 15 -8.25 -14.42 -19.89
C SER A 15 -7.08 -13.44 -20.08
N ALA A 16 -7.31 -12.36 -20.81
CA ALA A 16 -6.39 -11.23 -20.80
C ALA A 16 -6.36 -10.65 -19.38
N THR A 17 -5.17 -10.47 -18.81
CA THR A 17 -4.98 -9.87 -17.49
C THR A 17 -5.70 -8.51 -17.48
N LYS A 18 -6.75 -8.38 -16.66
CA LYS A 18 -7.47 -7.11 -16.51
C LYS A 18 -6.45 -6.06 -16.06
N VAL A 19 -6.18 -5.08 -16.92
CA VAL A 19 -5.34 -3.93 -16.54
C VAL A 19 -6.09 -3.17 -15.46
N LEU A 20 -5.48 -3.11 -14.27
CA LEU A 20 -6.03 -2.34 -13.17
C LEU A 20 -5.68 -0.85 -13.37
N PRO A 21 -6.59 0.08 -13.09
CA PRO A 21 -6.29 1.50 -13.18
C PRO A 21 -5.21 1.86 -12.16
N ALA A 22 -4.24 2.68 -12.58
CA ALA A 22 -3.30 3.29 -11.66
C ALA A 22 -4.03 4.25 -10.71
N THR A 23 -3.56 4.32 -9.46
CA THR A 23 -4.11 5.22 -8.45
C THR A 23 -2.98 6.06 -7.85
N ASP A 24 -3.08 7.38 -8.01
CA ASP A 24 -2.03 8.30 -7.56
C ASP A 24 -2.19 8.69 -6.08
N VAL A 25 -1.13 8.57 -5.29
CA VAL A 25 -1.02 9.26 -3.99
C VAL A 25 -0.27 10.57 -4.24
N LYS A 26 -0.96 11.71 -4.15
CA LYS A 26 -0.36 13.01 -4.44
C LYS A 26 0.44 13.52 -3.25
N ALA A 27 1.42 14.38 -3.50
CA ALA A 27 2.17 15.05 -2.44
C ALA A 27 1.26 15.82 -1.46
N SER A 28 0.16 16.40 -1.96
CA SER A 28 -0.86 17.06 -1.13
C SER A 28 -1.53 16.10 -0.15
N ASP A 29 -1.76 14.85 -0.57
CA ASP A 29 -2.41 13.84 0.26
C ASP A 29 -1.48 13.47 1.42
N ILE A 30 -0.19 13.23 1.11
CA ILE A 30 0.85 12.96 2.12
C ILE A 30 0.96 14.11 3.12
N GLN A 31 1.07 15.36 2.64
CA GLN A 31 1.20 16.53 3.52
C GLN A 31 -0.04 16.76 4.39
N ALA A 32 -1.24 16.51 3.85
CA ALA A 32 -2.48 16.63 4.62
C ALA A 32 -2.55 15.56 5.72
N THR A 33 -2.20 14.31 5.41
CA THR A 33 -2.18 13.22 6.39
C THR A 33 -1.14 13.47 7.48
N VAL A 34 0.08 13.92 7.14
CA VAL A 34 1.10 14.27 8.16
C VAL A 34 0.61 15.38 9.10
N LYS A 35 -0.05 16.42 8.57
CA LYS A 35 -0.63 17.49 9.40
C LYS A 35 -1.69 16.93 10.35
N GLU A 36 -2.52 16.01 9.88
CA GLU A 36 -3.52 15.34 10.70
C GLU A 36 -2.88 14.44 11.77
N GLU A 37 -1.87 13.64 11.43
CA GLU A 37 -1.13 12.80 12.37
C GLU A 37 -0.55 13.63 13.52
N ILE A 38 0.09 14.76 13.20
CA ILE A 38 0.65 15.67 14.20
C ILE A 38 -0.46 16.27 15.07
N ALA A 39 -1.53 16.79 14.45
CA ALA A 39 -2.61 17.47 15.17
C ALA A 39 -3.36 16.53 16.13
N LYS A 40 -3.55 15.27 15.71
CA LYS A 40 -4.32 14.26 16.46
C LYS A 40 -3.44 13.30 17.26
N LYS A 41 -2.12 13.41 17.16
CA LYS A 41 -1.14 12.48 17.75
C LYS A 41 -1.40 11.03 17.33
N LEU A 42 -1.65 10.84 16.04
CA LEU A 42 -1.85 9.53 15.41
C LEU A 42 -0.55 9.06 14.74
N THR A 43 -0.45 7.75 14.49
CA THR A 43 0.58 7.09 13.69
C THR A 43 -0.11 6.10 12.77
N ASP A 44 0.53 5.76 11.65
CA ASP A 44 0.08 4.73 10.71
C ASP A 44 -1.28 5.05 10.09
N VAL A 45 -1.55 6.34 9.82
CA VAL A 45 -2.80 6.76 9.20
C VAL A 45 -2.79 6.39 7.71
N PRO A 46 -3.72 5.54 7.24
CA PRO A 46 -3.79 5.20 5.82
C PRO A 46 -4.16 6.42 4.98
N ILE A 47 -3.38 6.72 3.95
CA ILE A 47 -3.69 7.73 2.94
C ILE A 47 -4.69 7.16 1.94
N ARG A 48 -4.46 5.92 1.50
CA ARG A 48 -5.31 5.24 0.53
C ARG A 48 -5.13 3.73 0.57
N THR A 49 -6.22 3.01 0.32
CA THR A 49 -6.22 1.58 0.07
C THR A 49 -6.99 1.29 -1.21
N VAL A 50 -6.46 0.38 -2.03
CA VAL A 50 -7.08 -0.06 -3.30
C VAL A 50 -7.14 -1.57 -3.38
N ASP A 51 -8.14 -2.08 -4.10
CA ASP A 51 -8.16 -3.46 -4.57
C ASP A 51 -7.27 -3.61 -5.82
N ALA A 52 -6.16 -4.31 -5.65
CA ALA A 52 -5.18 -4.63 -6.68
C ALA A 52 -5.42 -6.04 -7.28
N GLY A 53 -6.67 -6.40 -7.56
CA GLY A 53 -7.03 -7.65 -8.24
C GLY A 53 -7.22 -8.81 -7.29
N GLY A 54 -7.91 -8.58 -6.17
CA GLY A 54 -8.13 -9.52 -5.08
C GLY A 54 -7.15 -9.34 -3.90
N HIS A 55 -6.29 -8.33 -3.97
CA HIS A 55 -5.30 -8.01 -2.93
C HIS A 55 -5.44 -6.55 -2.52
N ASN A 56 -5.51 -6.27 -1.21
CA ASN A 56 -5.54 -4.89 -0.76
C ASN A 56 -4.11 -4.34 -0.69
N VAL A 57 -3.88 -3.24 -1.40
CA VAL A 57 -2.64 -2.46 -1.31
C VAL A 57 -2.95 -1.14 -0.64
N SER A 58 -2.24 -0.85 0.44
CA SER A 58 -2.41 0.37 1.23
C SER A 58 -1.13 1.19 1.28
N ILE A 59 -1.27 2.51 1.21
CA ILE A 59 -0.19 3.47 1.45
C ILE A 59 -0.57 4.27 2.69
N ALA A 60 0.30 4.25 3.69
CA ALA A 60 0.25 5.08 4.87
C ALA A 60 1.50 5.97 4.92
N VAL A 61 1.43 7.06 5.68
CA VAL A 61 2.59 7.84 6.09
C VAL A 61 2.73 7.71 7.59
N VAL A 62 3.96 7.83 8.08
CA VAL A 62 4.26 7.80 9.50
C VAL A 62 5.17 8.97 9.82
N HIS A 63 4.69 9.90 10.64
CA HIS A 63 5.50 10.95 11.22
C HIS A 63 6.05 10.56 12.61
N ARG A 64 7.33 10.85 12.86
CA ARG A 64 8.00 10.62 14.15
C ARG A 64 8.80 11.84 14.55
N ASP A 65 8.54 12.35 15.75
CA ASP A 65 9.33 13.44 16.32
C ASP A 65 10.75 12.98 16.64
N LYS A 66 11.72 13.88 16.44
CA LYS A 66 13.12 13.62 16.75
C LYS A 66 13.30 13.24 18.22
N GLY A 67 14.07 12.17 18.47
CA GLY A 67 14.40 11.72 19.82
C GLY A 67 13.29 10.94 20.52
N THR A 68 12.20 10.61 19.82
CA THR A 68 11.18 9.70 20.36
C THR A 68 11.65 8.25 20.23
N ASN A 69 11.79 7.56 21.36
CA ASN A 69 11.87 6.10 21.41
C ASN A 69 10.45 5.57 21.56
N LEU A 70 9.69 5.57 20.46
CA LEU A 70 8.35 5.00 20.49
C LEU A 70 8.43 3.49 20.70
N THR A 71 7.94 3.05 21.86
CA THR A 71 7.69 1.65 22.18
C THR A 71 6.38 1.23 21.51
N GLY A 72 6.42 1.03 20.20
CA GLY A 72 5.26 0.70 19.39
C GLY A 72 5.68 0.48 17.95
N MET A 73 5.69 -0.77 17.53
CA MET A 73 5.98 -1.19 16.16
C MET A 73 4.66 -1.53 15.47
N ALA A 74 4.54 -1.19 14.19
CA ALA A 74 3.48 -1.74 13.35
C ALA A 74 3.67 -3.27 13.33
N ALA A 75 2.77 -3.99 13.99
CA ALA A 75 2.86 -5.44 14.11
C ALA A 75 1.70 -6.07 13.34
N HIS A 76 2.05 -6.81 12.30
CA HIS A 76 1.10 -7.46 11.42
C HIS A 76 1.53 -8.91 11.15
N ASP A 77 0.57 -9.85 11.19
CA ASP A 77 0.84 -11.29 10.98
C ASP A 77 0.76 -11.70 9.50
N LYS A 78 -0.01 -10.96 8.70
CA LYS A 78 -0.38 -11.29 7.31
C LYS A 78 -0.25 -10.10 6.35
N VAL A 79 0.56 -9.12 6.72
CA VAL A 79 0.84 -7.95 5.87
C VAL A 79 2.32 -7.96 5.53
N SER A 80 2.63 -7.80 4.25
CA SER A 80 3.97 -7.47 3.79
C SER A 80 4.09 -5.97 3.64
N GLU A 81 5.13 -5.38 4.22
CA GLU A 81 5.33 -3.93 4.24
C GLU A 81 6.61 -3.55 3.51
N VAL A 82 6.58 -2.39 2.87
CA VAL A 82 7.75 -1.74 2.28
C VAL A 82 7.83 -0.34 2.86
N TYR A 83 8.97 -0.02 3.47
CA TYR A 83 9.22 1.28 4.06
C TYR A 83 10.11 2.11 3.15
N TYR A 84 9.71 3.37 2.92
CA TYR A 84 10.48 4.37 2.21
C TYR A 84 10.58 5.63 3.06
N VAL A 85 11.81 6.07 3.35
CA VAL A 85 12.04 7.28 4.14
C VAL A 85 11.90 8.50 3.23
N VAL A 86 10.85 9.29 3.47
CA VAL A 86 10.57 10.51 2.70
C VAL A 86 11.45 11.68 3.16
N GLU A 87 11.66 11.83 4.47
CA GLU A 87 12.48 12.87 5.08
C GLU A 87 13.14 12.36 6.37
N GLY A 88 14.35 12.85 6.65
CA GLY A 88 15.07 12.53 7.88
C GLY A 88 15.73 11.14 7.86
N ALA A 89 15.93 10.58 9.05
CA ALA A 89 16.49 9.25 9.24
C ALA A 89 16.03 8.65 10.57
N GLY A 90 16.00 7.34 10.65
CA GLY A 90 15.68 6.60 11.86
C GLY A 90 16.08 5.13 11.74
N THR A 91 15.96 4.39 12.84
CA THR A 91 16.17 2.95 12.87
C THR A 91 14.82 2.27 12.95
N SER A 92 14.51 1.44 11.96
CA SER A 92 13.38 0.51 12.05
C SER A 92 13.84 -0.76 12.74
N ALA A 93 13.11 -1.20 13.76
CA ALA A 93 13.27 -2.54 14.29
C ALA A 93 12.43 -3.49 13.43
N THR A 94 13.05 -4.56 12.92
CA THR A 94 12.34 -5.65 12.25
C THR A 94 11.97 -6.71 13.28
N GLN A 95 10.82 -7.37 13.12
CA GLN A 95 10.45 -8.57 13.87
C GLN A 95 11.28 -9.78 13.45
#